data_AF-A0A410WA99-F1
#
_entry.id   AF-A0A410WA99-F1
#
_cell.length_a   1.000
_cell.length_b   1.000
_cell.length_c   1.000
_cell.angle_alpha   90.00
_cell.angle_beta   90.00
_cell.angle_gamma   90.00
#
_symmetry.space_group_name_H-M   'P 1'
#
loop_
_entity.id
_entity.type
_entity.pdbx_description
1 polymer ?
#
loop_
_entity_poly.entity_id
_entity_poly.type
_entity_poly.pdbx_seq_one_letter_code
_entity_poly.pdbx_strand_id
1 'polypeptide(L)' 'MHSGPVRMTFDEHVQRFIYEGLTPEEAPKYTEIMCGLGFLVATDKLDEFPEVDFPNPSINM' A
#
# COMPACT_ATOMS: atom_id res chain seq x y z
N MET A 1 -10.11 14.25 -8.63
CA MET A 1 -9.83 13.14 -9.56
C MET A 1 -8.34 12.86 -9.48
N HIS A 2 -7.93 11.70 -8.95
CA HIS A 2 -6.52 11.31 -8.98
C HIS A 2 -6.30 10.36 -10.16
N SER A 3 -5.29 10.65 -10.97
CA SER A 3 -5.02 10.06 -12.29
C SER A 3 -3.80 9.11 -12.26
N GLY A 4 -3.58 8.40 -11.15
CA GLY A 4 -2.47 7.45 -11.01
C GLY A 4 -2.43 6.81 -9.62
N PRO A 5 -1.60 5.77 -9.42
CA PRO A 5 -1.48 5.09 -8.13
C PRO A 5 -0.99 6.07 -7.06
N VAL A 6 -1.78 6.23 -6.00
CA VAL A 6 -1.42 7.07 -4.85
C VAL A 6 -0.43 6.28 -4.01
N ARG A 7 0.83 6.72 -3.98
CA ARG A 7 1.82 6.19 -3.05
C ARG A 7 1.49 6.72 -1.66
N MET A 8 1.20 5.82 -0.73
CA MET A 8 0.97 6.12 0.67
C MET A 8 1.95 5.29 1.50
N THR A 9 2.39 5.88 2.60
CA THR A 9 3.08 5.19 3.68
C THR A 9 2.12 4.25 4.41
N PHE A 10 2.66 3.31 5.19
CA PHE A 10 1.86 2.41 6.01
C PHE A 10 0.96 3.18 6.98
N ASP A 11 1.50 4.19 7.67
CA ASP A 11 0.76 4.98 8.66
C ASP A 11 -0.41 5.77 8.02
N GLU A 12 -0.23 6.28 6.80
CA GLU A 12 -1.29 6.95 6.05
C GLU A 12 -2.43 5.98 5.70
N HIS A 13 -2.12 4.72 5.38
CA HIS A 13 -3.13 3.68 5.20
C HIS A 13 -3.87 3.37 6.49
N VAL A 14 -3.15 3.22 7.61
CA VAL A 14 -3.77 2.98 8.93
C VAL A 14 -4.75 4.11 9.28
N GLN A 15 -4.31 5.37 9.17
CA GLN A 15 -5.16 6.52 9.47
C GLN A 15 -6.40 6.59 8.58
N ARG A 16 -6.26 6.27 7.29
CA ARG A 16 -7.40 6.21 6.38
C ARG A 16 -8.43 5.17 6.82
N PHE A 17 -7.99 3.96 7.18
CA PHE A 17 -8.92 2.92 7.64
C PHE A 17 -9.61 3.29 8.96
N ILE A 18 -8.93 4.01 9.85
CA ILE A 18 -9.55 4.59 11.05
C ILE A 18 -10.65 5.59 10.65
N TYR A 19 -10.40 6.48 9.69
CA TYR A 19 -11.41 7.42 9.19
C TYR A 19 -12.58 6.74 8.48
N GLU A 20 -12.34 5.57 7.87
CA GLU A 20 -13.37 4.74 7.25
C GLU A 20 -14.16 3.88 8.28
N GLY A 21 -13.77 3.92 9.56
CA GLY A 21 -14.54 3.36 10.67
C GLY A 21 -13.91 2.14 11.35
N LEU A 22 -12.68 1.75 11.00
CA LEU A 22 -11.97 0.72 11.76
C LEU A 22 -11.49 1.27 13.10
N THR A 23 -11.44 0.38 14.10
CA THR A 23 -10.85 0.74 15.40
C THR A 23 -9.33 0.94 15.26
N PRO A 24 -8.72 1.81 16.09
CA PRO A 24 -7.27 1.98 16.12
C PRO A 24 -6.50 0.68 16.39
N GLU A 25 -7.11 -0.28 17.08
CA GLU A 25 -6.52 -1.60 17.36
C GLU A 25 -6.55 -2.54 16.15
N GLU A 26 -7.55 -2.44 15.29
CA GLU A 26 -7.75 -3.32 14.12
C GLU A 26 -7.13 -2.76 12.85
N ALA A 27 -7.11 -1.44 12.68
CA ALA A 27 -6.62 -0.78 11.47
C ALA A 27 -5.17 -1.17 11.10
N PRO A 28 -4.19 -1.29 12.02
CA PRO A 28 -2.85 -1.75 11.69
C PRO A 28 -2.83 -3.17 11.10
N LYS A 29 -3.55 -4.10 11.73
CA LYS A 29 -3.62 -5.51 11.28
C LYS A 29 -4.28 -5.63 9.92
N TYR A 30 -5.36 -4.87 9.71
CA TYR A 30 -6.04 -4.83 8.42
C TYR A 30 -5.14 -4.24 7.33
N THR A 31 -4.37 -3.20 7.66
CA THR A 31 -3.42 -2.58 6.73
C THR A 31 -2.33 -3.56 6.30
N GLU A 32 -1.76 -4.34 7.23
CA GLU A 32 -0.75 -5.36 6.89
C GLU A 32 -1.29 -6.40 5.90
N ILE A 33 -2.52 -6.88 6.11
CA ILE A 33 -3.17 -7.85 5.22
C ILE A 33 -3.35 -7.24 3.82
N MET A 34 -3.87 -6.01 3.74
CA MET A 34 -4.10 -5.33 2.46
C MET A 34 -2.80 -5.01 1.72
N CYS A 35 -1.76 -4.58 2.43
CA CYS A 35 -0.43 -4.37 1.85
C CYS A 35 0.17 -5.69 1.35
N GLY A 36 0.01 -6.79 2.09
CA GLY A 36 0.46 -8.12 1.68
C GLY A 36 -0.25 -8.63 0.43
N LEU A 37 -1.58 -8.47 0.35
CA LEU A 37 -2.35 -8.82 -0.84
C LEU A 37 -1.97 -7.93 -2.04
N GLY A 38 -1.81 -6.63 -1.81
CA GLY A 38 -1.36 -5.69 -2.84
C GLY A 38 0.04 -6.04 -3.36
N PHE A 39 0.96 -6.42 -2.48
CA PHE A 39 2.29 -6.90 -2.85
C PHE A 39 2.20 -8.18 -3.68
N LEU A 40 1.42 -9.18 -3.26
CA LEU A 40 1.24 -10.42 -4.02
C LEU A 40 0.70 -10.16 -5.43
N VAL A 41 -0.36 -9.35 -5.55
CA VAL A 41 -0.94 -8.97 -6.85
C VAL A 41 0.06 -8.21 -7.71
N ALA A 42 0.83 -7.28 -7.12
CA ALA A 42 1.86 -6.56 -7.83
C ALA A 42 2.98 -7.50 -8.32
N THR A 43 3.41 -8.46 -7.48
CA THR A 43 4.47 -9.42 -7.83
C THR A 43 4.06 -10.44 -8.87
N ASP A 44 2.81 -10.92 -8.83
CA ASP A 44 2.26 -11.86 -9.81
C ASP A 44 2.04 -11.20 -11.19
N LYS A 45 1.93 -9.87 -11.20
CA LYS A 45 1.74 -9.03 -12.39
C LYS A 45 2.95 -8.13 -12.66
N LEU A 46 4.13 -8.42 -12.12
CA LEU A 46 5.33 -7.61 -12.33
C LEU A 46 5.66 -7.49 -13.83
N ASP A 47 5.42 -8.55 -14.60
CA ASP A 47 5.56 -8.57 -16.05
C ASP A 47 4.58 -7.60 -16.78
N GLU A 48 3.45 -7.26 -16.16
CA GLU A 48 2.46 -6.31 -16.68
C GLU A 48 2.79 -4.84 -16.33
N PHE A 49 3.66 -4.60 -15.34
CA PHE A 49 3.96 -3.25 -14.82
C PHE A 49 5.46 -3.04 -14.54
N PRO A 50 6.31 -2.98 -15.59
CA PRO A 50 7.77 -2.89 -15.45
C PRO A 50 8.25 -1.60 -14.74
N GLU A 51 7.46 -0.53 -14.74
CA GLU A 51 7.73 0.70 -13.98
C GLU A 51 7.67 0.54 -12.44
N VAL A 52 7.13 -0.57 -11.92
CA VAL A 52 7.10 -0.87 -10.48
C VAL A 52 8.37 -1.59 -10.02
N ASP A 53 9.17 -2.10 -10.97
CA ASP A 53 10.46 -2.76 -10.72
C ASP A 53 11.59 -1.77 -10.39
N PHE A 54 11.33 -0.47 -10.51
CA PHE A 54 12.28 0.54 -10.04
C PHE A 54 12.33 0.53 -8.51
N PRO A 55 13.53 0.38 -7.91
CA PRO A 55 13.68 0.40 -6.46
C PRO A 55 13.09 1.69 -5.91
N ASN A 56 12.26 1.55 -4.87
CA ASN A 56 11.63 2.69 -4.23
C ASN A 56 12.71 3.68 -3.78
N PRO A 57 12.78 4.90 -4.35
CA PRO A 57 13.80 5.87 -3.97
C PRO A 57 13.68 6.31 -2.50
N SER A 58 12.57 6.01 -1.84
CA SER A 58 12.33 6.27 -0.42
C SER A 58 12.84 5.16 0.52
N ILE A 59 13.27 3.99 0.01
CA ILE A 59 13.83 2.87 0.82
C ILE A 59 15.35 3.01 1.01
N ASN A 60 16.00 3.94 0.30
CA ASN A 60 17.40 4.31 0.56
C ASN A 60 17.51 5.38 1.66
N MET A 61 16.89 5.13 2.83
CA MET A 61 17.16 5.89 4.06
C MET A 61 17.79 5.00 5.12
#